data_AF-A0A4R4Y260-F1
#
_entry.id   AF-A0A4R4Y260-F1
#
_cell.length_a   1.000
_cell.length_b   1.000
_cell.length_c   1.000
_cell.angle_alpha   90.00
_cell.angle_beta   90.00
_cell.angle_gamma   90.00
#
_symmetry.space_group_name_H-M   'P 1'
#
loop_
_entity.id
_entity.type
_entity.pdbx_description
1 polymer ?
#
loop_
_entity_poly.entity_id
_entity_poly.type
_entity_poly.pdbx_seq_one_letter_code
_entity_poly.pdbx_strand_id
1 'polypeptide(L)'
;MPVRAPLKPGVQTPRRPVPAHIERPEYVDKPAPKRNTDPYVQPPEVIEAMRVAGKLAAQALVEAGKAVQPGATTDQVDAVVHEFFCDHGVYPSTLGYRGFPKSSCTSLNEVICHGIPDSTVIEDGDIVNVDVTGFIGGVHGDTNATFLAGEVSEEVRLLVERTHEALMRGIKAAKPGRQLNVIGRVIESYAKRFDYGVVRDFTGHGIGRAFHSGLVILHYDEPSVQTVLEPGMTFTIEPMITLGTHEYDMWSDGWTVTTKDKSWTAQFEHTILITEEGNEILTLP
;
A
#
# COMPACT_ATOMS: atom_id res chain seq x y z
N MET A 1 -20.55 15.01 -12.71
CA MET A 1 -21.28 13.82 -12.24
C MET A 1 -21.56 14.01 -10.76
N PRO A 2 -22.71 13.58 -10.21
CA PRO A 2 -22.92 13.70 -8.77
C PRO A 2 -21.82 12.89 -8.06
N VAL A 3 -21.13 13.54 -7.13
CA VAL A 3 -20.11 12.91 -6.29
C VAL A 3 -20.80 11.85 -5.45
N ARG A 4 -20.31 10.61 -5.49
CA ARG A 4 -20.79 9.52 -4.61
C ARG A 4 -20.86 10.02 -3.18
N ALA A 5 -21.95 9.73 -2.47
CA ALA A 5 -22.09 10.15 -1.09
C ALA A 5 -20.97 9.51 -0.22
N PRO A 6 -20.54 10.16 0.86
CA PRO A 6 -19.52 9.58 1.73
C PRO A 6 -19.88 8.16 2.19
N LEU A 7 -18.90 7.29 2.11
CA LEU A 7 -18.99 5.87 2.42
C LEU A 7 -19.36 5.64 3.89
N LYS A 8 -19.96 4.48 4.10
CA LYS A 8 -20.24 3.92 5.43
C LYS A 8 -19.77 2.49 5.44
N PRO A 9 -19.38 1.94 6.60
CA PRO A 9 -19.03 0.53 6.71
C PRO A 9 -20.16 -0.37 6.19
N GLY A 10 -19.80 -1.32 5.34
CA GLY A 10 -20.63 -2.43 4.94
C GLY A 10 -20.58 -3.58 5.96
N VAL A 11 -21.12 -4.73 5.55
CA VAL A 11 -21.12 -5.96 6.35
C VAL A 11 -19.93 -6.83 5.97
N GLN A 12 -19.08 -7.16 6.94
CA GLN A 12 -17.94 -8.04 6.71
C GLN A 12 -18.37 -9.52 6.67
N THR A 13 -17.78 -10.29 5.76
CA THR A 13 -17.86 -11.76 5.78
C THR A 13 -16.87 -12.34 6.81
N PRO A 14 -17.07 -13.58 7.29
CA PRO A 14 -16.11 -14.25 8.16
C PRO A 14 -14.70 -14.34 7.54
N ARG A 15 -13.68 -14.42 8.41
CA ARG A 15 -12.28 -14.58 7.99
C ARG A 15 -12.11 -15.83 7.11
N ARG A 16 -11.44 -15.68 5.98
CA ARG A 16 -11.14 -16.78 5.05
C ARG A 16 -10.01 -17.67 5.58
N PRO A 17 -10.14 -19.01 5.49
CA PRO A 17 -9.12 -19.92 6.02
C PRO A 17 -7.91 -20.02 5.08
N VAL A 18 -6.71 -19.90 5.63
CA VAL A 18 -5.47 -20.18 4.89
C VAL A 18 -5.07 -21.65 5.08
N PRO A 19 -4.74 -22.41 4.01
CA PRO A 19 -4.27 -23.79 4.12
C PRO A 19 -3.17 -24.00 5.17
N ALA A 20 -3.21 -25.14 5.87
CA ALA A 20 -2.30 -25.40 7.00
C ALA A 20 -0.83 -25.48 6.58
N HIS A 21 -0.54 -25.89 5.34
CA HIS A 21 0.81 -26.06 4.82
C HIS A 21 1.51 -24.74 4.44
N ILE A 22 0.77 -23.64 4.33
CA ILE A 22 1.33 -22.31 4.02
C ILE A 22 2.01 -21.77 5.28
N GLU A 23 3.25 -21.32 5.12
CA GLU A 23 4.04 -20.70 6.18
C GLU A 23 3.36 -19.41 6.67
N ARG A 24 3.26 -19.22 7.98
CA ARG A 24 2.62 -18.04 8.58
C ARG A 24 3.69 -17.11 9.15
N PRO A 25 3.58 -15.80 8.94
CA PRO A 25 4.44 -14.86 9.64
C PRO A 25 4.16 -14.92 11.15
N GLU A 26 5.15 -14.54 11.94
CA GLU A 26 5.12 -14.85 13.37
C GLU A 26 4.01 -14.12 14.14
N TYR A 27 3.51 -13.01 13.63
CA TYR A 27 2.56 -12.13 14.32
C TYR A 27 1.09 -12.58 14.21
N VAL A 28 0.78 -13.57 13.38
CA VAL A 28 -0.61 -13.98 13.13
C VAL A 28 -1.30 -14.32 14.46
N ASP A 29 -2.43 -13.66 14.70
CA ASP A 29 -3.27 -13.79 15.89
C ASP A 29 -2.58 -13.41 17.22
N LYS A 30 -1.52 -12.60 17.14
CA LYS A 30 -0.88 -11.96 18.29
C LYS A 30 -1.30 -10.49 18.42
N PRO A 31 -1.25 -9.90 19.64
CA PRO A 31 -1.59 -8.49 19.83
C PRO A 31 -0.70 -7.52 19.03
N ALA A 32 0.56 -7.90 18.79
CA ALA A 32 1.51 -7.11 18.02
C ALA A 32 2.61 -8.02 17.44
N PRO A 33 3.25 -7.60 16.33
CA PRO A 33 4.48 -8.24 15.88
C PRO A 33 5.60 -8.08 16.90
N LYS A 34 6.56 -9.00 16.88
CA LYS A 34 7.82 -8.87 17.61
C LYS A 34 8.53 -7.59 17.16
N ARG A 35 9.24 -6.98 18.11
CA ARG A 35 10.13 -5.85 17.80
C ARG A 35 11.14 -6.30 16.75
N ASN A 36 11.16 -5.60 15.62
CA ASN A 36 12.16 -5.84 14.59
C ASN A 36 13.55 -5.39 15.09
N THR A 37 14.54 -6.26 14.89
CA THR A 37 15.95 -5.98 15.14
C THR A 37 16.81 -6.17 13.90
N ASP A 38 16.19 -6.46 12.75
CA ASP A 38 16.90 -6.63 11.50
C ASP A 38 17.53 -5.30 11.05
N PRO A 39 18.74 -5.34 10.45
CA PRO A 39 19.38 -4.17 9.88
C PRO A 39 18.53 -3.61 8.73
N TYR A 40 18.69 -2.31 8.43
CA TYR A 40 18.04 -1.71 7.25
C TYR A 40 18.64 -2.25 5.95
N VAL A 41 19.95 -2.45 5.91
CA VAL A 41 20.67 -3.11 4.82
C VAL A 41 20.47 -4.62 4.93
N GLN A 42 19.78 -5.21 3.96
CA GLN A 42 19.44 -6.62 3.95
C GLN A 42 20.59 -7.50 3.43
N PRO A 43 20.77 -8.72 3.96
CA PRO A 43 21.64 -9.72 3.37
C PRO A 43 21.20 -10.12 1.95
N PRO A 44 22.12 -10.53 1.05
CA PRO A 44 21.78 -10.91 -0.32
C PRO A 44 20.68 -11.98 -0.42
N GLU A 45 20.69 -12.98 0.46
CA GLU A 45 19.69 -14.04 0.49
C GLU A 45 18.27 -13.54 0.83
N VAL A 46 18.17 -12.50 1.66
CA VAL A 46 16.89 -11.85 1.98
C VAL A 46 16.40 -11.07 0.76
N ILE A 47 17.30 -10.36 0.08
CA ILE A 47 16.97 -9.59 -1.12
C ILE A 47 16.45 -10.51 -2.23
N GLU A 48 17.09 -11.66 -2.47
CA GLU A 48 16.60 -12.63 -3.47
C GLU A 48 15.20 -13.18 -3.11
N ALA A 49 14.96 -13.48 -1.83
CA ALA A 49 13.63 -13.88 -1.38
C ALA A 49 12.59 -12.76 -1.59
N MET A 50 12.97 -11.50 -1.36
CA MET A 50 12.10 -10.35 -1.55
C MET A 50 11.75 -10.12 -3.03
N ARG A 51 12.64 -10.42 -3.98
CA ARG A 51 12.28 -10.40 -5.42
C ARG A 51 11.16 -11.37 -5.74
N VAL A 52 11.18 -12.56 -5.13
CA VAL A 52 10.12 -13.56 -5.32
C VAL A 52 8.81 -13.08 -4.67
N ALA A 53 8.87 -12.63 -3.41
CA ALA A 53 7.69 -12.15 -2.69
C ALA A 53 7.06 -10.92 -3.38
N GLY A 54 7.89 -9.95 -3.78
CA GLY A 54 7.46 -8.74 -4.47
C GLY A 54 6.81 -9.02 -5.82
N LYS A 55 7.37 -9.94 -6.61
CA LYS A 55 6.77 -10.37 -7.88
C LYS A 55 5.41 -11.03 -7.67
N LEU A 56 5.26 -11.90 -6.68
CA LEU A 56 3.98 -12.54 -6.37
C LEU A 56 2.93 -11.54 -5.86
N ALA A 57 3.34 -10.55 -5.06
CA ALA A 57 2.47 -9.45 -4.64
C ALA A 57 2.00 -8.61 -5.84
N ALA A 58 2.91 -8.27 -6.76
CA ALA A 58 2.56 -7.53 -7.99
C ALA A 58 1.58 -8.31 -8.89
N GLN A 59 1.76 -9.64 -9.00
CA GLN A 59 0.83 -10.49 -9.75
C GLN A 59 -0.54 -10.59 -9.09
N ALA A 60 -0.60 -10.69 -7.75
CA ALA A 60 -1.86 -10.65 -7.01
C ALA A 60 -2.58 -9.31 -7.23
N LEU A 61 -1.85 -8.19 -7.22
CA LEU A 61 -2.39 -6.86 -7.48
C LEU A 61 -2.98 -6.74 -8.90
N VAL A 62 -2.33 -7.35 -9.90
CA VAL A 62 -2.85 -7.41 -11.28
C VAL A 62 -4.18 -8.16 -11.34
N GLU A 63 -4.32 -9.29 -10.64
CA GLU A 63 -5.60 -10.02 -10.60
C GLU A 63 -6.67 -9.25 -9.83
N ALA A 64 -6.32 -8.60 -8.72
CA ALA A 64 -7.23 -7.76 -7.95
C ALA A 64 -7.76 -6.57 -8.79
N GLY A 65 -6.88 -5.93 -9.56
CA GLY A 65 -7.26 -4.84 -10.47
C GLY A 65 -8.30 -5.24 -11.50
N LYS A 66 -8.26 -6.47 -12.01
CA LYS A 66 -9.30 -7.00 -12.92
C LYS A 66 -10.66 -7.17 -12.22
N ALA A 67 -10.65 -7.41 -10.91
CA ALA A 67 -11.86 -7.58 -10.11
C ALA A 67 -12.51 -6.25 -9.71
N VAL A 68 -11.78 -5.12 -9.82
CA VAL A 68 -12.35 -3.77 -9.61
C VAL A 68 -13.25 -3.42 -10.79
N GLN A 69 -14.54 -3.70 -10.65
CA GLN A 69 -15.56 -3.43 -11.66
C GLN A 69 -16.85 -2.92 -11.00
N PRO A 70 -17.62 -2.02 -11.65
CA PRO A 70 -18.94 -1.64 -11.16
C PRO A 70 -19.83 -2.87 -10.90
N GLY A 71 -20.45 -2.91 -9.72
CA GLY A 71 -21.29 -4.01 -9.25
C GLY A 71 -20.55 -5.09 -8.44
N ALA A 72 -19.21 -5.11 -8.44
CA ALA A 72 -18.44 -5.95 -7.52
C ALA A 72 -18.41 -5.35 -6.11
N THR A 73 -18.20 -6.17 -5.10
CA THR A 73 -17.98 -5.75 -3.71
C THR A 73 -16.49 -5.72 -3.37
N THR A 74 -16.09 -4.93 -2.38
CA THR A 74 -14.72 -4.96 -1.88
C THR A 74 -14.32 -6.32 -1.32
N ASP A 75 -15.24 -7.06 -0.68
CA ASP A 75 -15.00 -8.44 -0.22
C ASP A 75 -14.77 -9.43 -1.38
N GLN A 76 -15.35 -9.20 -2.56
CA GLN A 76 -15.05 -9.99 -3.76
C GLN A 76 -13.65 -9.71 -4.30
N VAL A 77 -13.16 -8.46 -4.21
CA VAL A 77 -11.78 -8.11 -4.57
C VAL A 77 -10.79 -8.77 -3.60
N ASP A 78 -11.06 -8.72 -2.29
CA ASP A 78 -10.27 -9.43 -1.27
C ASP A 78 -10.23 -10.94 -1.50
N ALA A 79 -11.35 -11.54 -1.91
CA ALA A 79 -11.40 -12.96 -2.22
C ALA A 79 -10.42 -13.34 -3.34
N VAL A 80 -10.31 -12.52 -4.39
CA VAL A 80 -9.35 -12.73 -5.48
C VAL A 80 -7.90 -12.67 -4.98
N VAL A 81 -7.56 -11.70 -4.13
CA VAL A 81 -6.22 -11.60 -3.53
C VAL A 81 -5.93 -12.82 -2.65
N HIS A 82 -6.89 -13.20 -1.80
CA HIS A 82 -6.76 -14.33 -0.89
C HIS A 82 -6.53 -15.64 -1.64
N GLU A 83 -7.36 -15.91 -2.65
CA GLU A 83 -7.28 -17.12 -3.48
C GLU A 83 -5.95 -17.17 -4.25
N PHE A 84 -5.56 -16.06 -4.88
CA PHE A 84 -4.28 -15.97 -5.58
C PHE A 84 -3.12 -16.32 -4.65
N PHE A 85 -3.04 -15.70 -3.46
CA PHE A 85 -1.95 -15.99 -2.54
C PHE A 85 -1.96 -17.44 -2.06
N CYS A 86 -3.12 -18.00 -1.71
CA CYS A 86 -3.21 -19.39 -1.28
C CYS A 86 -2.78 -20.38 -2.37
N ASP A 87 -3.18 -20.15 -3.62
CA ASP A 87 -2.83 -20.99 -4.76
C ASP A 87 -1.33 -20.97 -5.07
N HIS A 88 -0.63 -19.90 -4.69
CA HIS A 88 0.82 -19.74 -4.86
C HIS A 88 1.63 -20.06 -3.59
N GLY A 89 0.98 -20.59 -2.53
CA GLY A 89 1.64 -20.91 -1.27
C GLY A 89 2.12 -19.70 -0.47
N VAL A 90 1.53 -18.54 -0.73
CA VAL A 90 1.83 -17.25 -0.09
C VAL A 90 0.82 -16.99 1.03
N TYR A 91 1.26 -16.47 2.16
CA TYR A 91 0.36 -16.01 3.21
C TYR A 91 -0.02 -14.53 2.99
N PRO A 92 -1.31 -14.14 3.00
CA PRO A 92 -1.72 -12.73 2.96
C PRO A 92 -1.30 -12.00 4.24
N SER A 93 -0.30 -11.13 4.18
CA SER A 93 0.38 -10.59 5.36
C SER A 93 -0.53 -9.77 6.27
N THR A 94 -1.51 -9.06 5.71
CA THR A 94 -2.50 -8.28 6.47
C THR A 94 -3.41 -9.17 7.34
N LEU A 95 -3.64 -10.42 6.94
CA LEU A 95 -4.59 -11.30 7.59
C LEU A 95 -4.13 -11.69 9.01
N GLY A 96 -4.82 -11.15 10.02
CA GLY A 96 -4.49 -11.34 11.43
C GLY A 96 -3.37 -10.41 11.94
N TYR A 97 -2.85 -9.50 11.12
CA TYR A 97 -1.88 -8.49 11.55
C TYR A 97 -2.55 -7.48 12.50
N ARG A 98 -2.17 -7.48 13.78
CA ARG A 98 -2.79 -6.65 14.83
C ARG A 98 -4.33 -6.77 14.87
N GLY A 99 -4.85 -7.94 14.48
CA GLY A 99 -6.29 -8.20 14.41
C GLY A 99 -6.99 -7.73 13.13
N PHE A 100 -6.29 -7.27 12.10
CA PHE A 100 -6.90 -6.95 10.81
C PHE A 100 -7.59 -8.19 10.20
N PRO A 101 -8.85 -8.09 9.74
CA PRO A 101 -9.68 -9.26 9.49
C PRO A 101 -9.59 -9.84 8.05
N LYS A 102 -8.92 -9.16 7.13
CA LYS A 102 -8.94 -9.44 5.68
C LYS A 102 -7.54 -9.63 5.09
N SER A 103 -7.48 -10.04 3.84
CA SER A 103 -6.26 -10.47 3.13
C SER A 103 -5.63 -9.36 2.29
N SER A 104 -6.37 -8.28 2.06
CA SER A 104 -5.92 -7.02 1.44
C SER A 104 -6.63 -5.85 2.10
N CYS A 105 -6.15 -4.63 1.84
CA CYS A 105 -6.94 -3.42 2.07
C CYS A 105 -7.61 -2.99 0.76
N THR A 106 -8.83 -2.46 0.85
CA THR A 106 -9.56 -1.88 -0.29
C THR A 106 -10.07 -0.50 0.11
N SER A 107 -9.45 0.54 -0.42
CA SER A 107 -9.69 1.93 -0.04
C SER A 107 -10.35 2.68 -1.19
N LEU A 108 -11.65 2.93 -1.06
CA LEU A 108 -12.47 3.61 -2.07
C LEU A 108 -12.47 5.12 -1.82
N ASN A 109 -12.35 5.90 -2.90
CA ASN A 109 -12.69 7.33 -2.93
C ASN A 109 -12.04 8.16 -1.82
N GLU A 110 -12.75 8.51 -0.74
CA GLU A 110 -12.22 9.29 0.39
C GLU A 110 -11.44 8.46 1.43
N VAL A 111 -11.43 7.13 1.31
CA VAL A 111 -10.63 6.24 2.16
C VAL A 111 -9.17 6.35 1.76
N ILE A 112 -8.35 6.89 2.67
CA ILE A 112 -6.90 7.11 2.49
C ILE A 112 -6.17 5.77 2.41
N CYS A 113 -6.36 4.91 3.39
CA CYS A 113 -5.72 3.60 3.49
C CYS A 113 -6.48 2.70 4.46
N HIS A 114 -6.08 1.43 4.48
CA HIS A 114 -6.55 0.41 5.43
C HIS A 114 -8.07 0.17 5.44
N GLY A 115 -8.77 0.49 4.34
CA GLY A 115 -10.18 0.14 4.20
C GLY A 115 -10.38 -1.37 4.30
N ILE A 116 -11.26 -1.80 5.21
CA ILE A 116 -11.55 -3.23 5.41
C ILE A 116 -12.53 -3.70 4.32
N PRO A 117 -12.17 -4.73 3.51
CA PRO A 117 -13.09 -5.35 2.57
C PRO A 117 -14.40 -5.83 3.22
N ASP A 118 -15.53 -5.47 2.61
CA ASP A 118 -16.88 -5.72 3.12
C ASP A 118 -17.93 -5.78 1.98
N SER A 119 -19.21 -5.67 2.32
CA SER A 119 -20.30 -5.71 1.35
C SER A 119 -20.48 -4.41 0.53
N THR A 120 -19.58 -3.43 0.63
CA THR A 120 -19.65 -2.18 -0.13
C THR A 120 -19.51 -2.47 -1.61
N VAL A 121 -20.50 -2.04 -2.39
CA VAL A 121 -20.52 -2.18 -3.85
C VAL A 121 -19.72 -1.06 -4.49
N ILE A 122 -18.84 -1.41 -5.41
CA ILE A 122 -18.11 -0.51 -6.30
C ILE A 122 -19.10 0.00 -7.35
N GLU A 123 -19.21 1.32 -7.49
CA GLU A 123 -20.08 1.99 -8.45
C GLU A 123 -19.29 2.47 -9.66
N ASP A 124 -19.99 2.72 -10.78
CA ASP A 124 -19.40 3.38 -11.94
C ASP A 124 -18.94 4.81 -11.56
N GLY A 125 -17.69 5.13 -11.87
CA GLY A 125 -17.06 6.40 -11.56
C GLY A 125 -16.24 6.42 -10.26
N ASP A 126 -16.18 5.31 -9.52
CA ASP A 126 -15.31 5.19 -8.34
C ASP A 126 -13.84 5.00 -8.69
N ILE A 127 -12.99 5.24 -7.69
CA ILE A 127 -11.63 4.73 -7.64
C ILE A 127 -11.44 3.82 -6.44
N VAL A 128 -10.65 2.77 -6.63
CA VAL A 128 -10.39 1.76 -5.60
C VAL A 128 -8.88 1.53 -5.52
N ASN A 129 -8.25 1.93 -4.42
CA ASN A 129 -6.93 1.42 -4.08
C ASN A 129 -7.07 -0.01 -3.54
N VAL A 130 -6.28 -0.94 -4.08
CA VAL A 130 -6.10 -2.28 -3.51
C VAL A 130 -4.66 -2.40 -3.07
N ASP A 131 -4.48 -2.74 -1.81
CA ASP A 131 -3.18 -2.90 -1.17
C ASP A 131 -2.96 -4.36 -0.76
N VAL A 132 -1.88 -4.95 -1.28
CA VAL A 132 -1.58 -6.37 -1.17
C VAL A 132 -0.16 -6.60 -0.70
N THR A 133 -0.05 -7.44 0.33
CA THR A 133 1.24 -7.85 0.87
C THR A 133 1.31 -9.37 0.98
N GLY A 134 2.25 -10.01 0.30
CA GLY A 134 2.47 -11.46 0.36
C GLY A 134 3.65 -11.86 1.26
N PHE A 135 3.48 -12.87 2.11
CA PHE A 135 4.57 -13.48 2.89
C PHE A 135 4.93 -14.87 2.36
N ILE A 136 6.18 -15.04 1.94
CA ILE A 136 6.74 -16.30 1.44
C ILE A 136 8.26 -16.32 1.62
N GLY A 137 8.83 -17.49 1.94
CA GLY A 137 10.28 -17.62 2.09
C GLY A 137 10.85 -16.79 3.26
N GLY A 138 10.05 -16.55 4.30
CA GLY A 138 10.45 -15.78 5.48
C GLY A 138 10.49 -14.26 5.28
N VAL A 139 9.98 -13.72 4.17
CA VAL A 139 9.96 -12.27 3.87
C VAL A 139 8.62 -11.82 3.31
N HIS A 140 8.40 -10.50 3.33
CA HIS A 140 7.22 -9.84 2.78
C HIS A 140 7.54 -9.10 1.48
N GLY A 141 6.57 -9.06 0.56
CA GLY A 141 6.56 -8.18 -0.61
C GLY A 141 5.26 -7.38 -0.65
N ASP A 142 5.37 -6.06 -0.86
CA ASP A 142 4.28 -5.10 -0.61
C ASP A 142 4.10 -4.09 -1.73
N THR A 143 2.85 -3.91 -2.16
CA THR A 143 2.50 -3.00 -3.26
C THR A 143 1.00 -2.74 -3.30
N ASN A 144 0.65 -1.55 -3.77
CA ASN A 144 -0.73 -1.14 -3.97
C ASN A 144 -0.85 -0.26 -5.22
N ALA A 145 -2.06 -0.21 -5.76
CA ALA A 145 -2.41 0.68 -6.87
C ALA A 145 -3.88 1.11 -6.78
N THR A 146 -4.15 2.33 -7.22
CA THR A 146 -5.52 2.82 -7.42
C THR A 146 -6.03 2.48 -8.83
N PHE A 147 -7.14 1.75 -8.88
CA PHE A 147 -7.85 1.35 -10.10
C PHE A 147 -9.09 2.22 -10.32
N LEU A 148 -9.44 2.42 -11.59
CA LEU A 148 -10.65 3.15 -12.02
C LEU A 148 -11.78 2.16 -12.25
N ALA A 149 -12.94 2.37 -11.63
CA ALA A 149 -14.12 1.54 -11.83
C ALA A 149 -15.05 2.18 -12.88
N GLY A 150 -15.05 1.66 -14.10
CA GLY A 150 -15.84 2.22 -15.19
C GLY A 150 -15.38 3.62 -15.60
N GLU A 151 -16.32 4.54 -15.86
CA GLU A 151 -16.01 5.87 -16.39
C GLU A 151 -15.90 6.93 -15.27
N VAL A 152 -14.66 7.27 -14.89
CA VAL A 152 -14.37 8.27 -13.87
C VAL A 152 -14.36 9.71 -14.43
N SER A 153 -14.54 10.70 -13.57
CA SER A 153 -14.38 12.11 -13.95
C SER A 153 -12.92 12.44 -14.32
N GLU A 154 -12.71 13.50 -15.11
CA GLU A 154 -11.36 13.93 -15.48
C GLU A 154 -10.51 14.31 -14.25
N GLU A 155 -11.10 15.00 -13.28
CA GLU A 155 -10.42 15.39 -12.04
C GLU A 155 -9.90 14.17 -11.27
N VAL A 156 -10.72 13.13 -11.15
CA VAL A 156 -10.39 11.88 -10.47
C VAL A 156 -9.35 11.07 -11.25
N ARG A 157 -9.49 10.98 -12.59
CA ARG A 157 -8.47 10.36 -13.45
C ARG A 157 -7.11 11.05 -13.27
N LEU A 158 -7.10 12.38 -13.24
CA LEU A 158 -5.88 13.17 -13.04
C LEU A 158 -5.29 12.99 -11.64
N LEU A 159 -6.11 12.87 -10.59
CA LEU A 159 -5.64 12.53 -9.24
C LEU A 159 -4.86 11.21 -9.26
N VAL A 160 -5.43 10.16 -9.85
CA VAL A 160 -4.80 8.83 -9.94
C VAL A 160 -3.49 8.88 -10.72
N GLU A 161 -3.50 9.48 -11.92
CA GLU A 161 -2.30 9.62 -12.75
C GLU A 161 -1.17 10.40 -12.06
N ARG A 162 -1.53 11.50 -11.39
CA ARG A 162 -0.55 12.36 -10.69
C ARG A 162 -0.03 11.70 -9.42
N THR A 163 -0.83 10.88 -8.74
CA THR A 163 -0.38 10.10 -7.58
C THR A 163 0.68 9.08 -8.01
N HIS A 164 0.42 8.34 -9.09
CA HIS A 164 1.40 7.41 -9.66
C HIS A 164 2.68 8.14 -10.10
N GLU A 165 2.56 9.28 -10.79
CA GLU A 165 3.73 10.10 -11.17
C GLU A 165 4.50 10.62 -9.95
N ALA A 166 3.82 10.97 -8.86
CA ALA A 166 4.45 11.38 -7.60
C ALA A 166 5.30 10.23 -7.01
N LEU A 167 4.74 9.02 -6.93
CA LEU A 167 5.46 7.81 -6.53
C LEU A 167 6.73 7.62 -7.38
N MET A 168 6.57 7.60 -8.70
CA MET A 168 7.70 7.34 -9.62
C MET A 168 8.79 8.40 -9.52
N ARG A 169 8.43 9.66 -9.23
CA ARG A 169 9.40 10.72 -8.93
C ARG A 169 10.14 10.50 -7.61
N GLY A 170 9.42 10.05 -6.57
CA GLY A 170 10.00 9.64 -5.29
C GLY A 170 11.01 8.51 -5.47
N ILE A 171 10.62 7.43 -6.16
CA ILE A 171 11.50 6.30 -6.50
C ILE A 171 12.72 6.77 -7.28
N LYS A 172 12.56 7.59 -8.33
CA LYS A 172 13.69 8.12 -9.11
C LYS A 172 14.66 8.95 -8.27
N ALA A 173 14.17 9.60 -7.21
CA ALA A 173 14.98 10.39 -6.30
C ALA A 173 15.74 9.54 -5.27
N ALA A 174 15.24 8.36 -4.92
CA ALA A 174 15.87 7.42 -4.00
C ALA A 174 17.11 6.79 -4.63
N LYS A 175 18.30 7.22 -4.23
CA LYS A 175 19.59 6.75 -4.77
C LYS A 175 20.61 6.63 -3.64
N PRO A 176 21.60 5.73 -3.75
CA PRO A 176 22.65 5.57 -2.76
C PRO A 176 23.35 6.90 -2.46
N GLY A 177 23.69 7.12 -1.20
CA GLY A 177 24.38 8.32 -0.70
C GLY A 177 23.49 9.56 -0.55
N ARG A 178 22.23 9.54 -0.98
CA ARG A 178 21.28 10.64 -0.72
C ARG A 178 20.61 10.46 0.63
N GLN A 179 20.11 11.56 1.18
CA GLN A 179 19.26 11.53 2.37
C GLN A 179 17.85 11.08 2.02
N LEU A 180 17.23 10.33 2.93
CA LEU A 180 15.89 9.76 2.79
C LEU A 180 14.81 10.83 2.61
N ASN A 181 14.98 12.02 3.24
CA ASN A 181 14.07 13.17 3.10
C ASN A 181 13.81 13.60 1.65
N VAL A 182 14.69 13.23 0.72
CA VAL A 182 14.55 13.63 -0.68
C VAL A 182 13.32 13.04 -1.35
N ILE A 183 12.84 11.90 -0.87
CA ILE A 183 11.65 11.23 -1.38
C ILE A 183 10.43 12.12 -1.14
N GLY A 184 10.16 12.46 0.12
CA GLY A 184 9.02 13.30 0.50
C GLY A 184 9.09 14.70 -0.09
N ARG A 185 10.28 15.32 -0.12
CA ARG A 185 10.48 16.62 -0.77
C ARG A 185 10.04 16.63 -2.22
N VAL A 186 10.41 15.60 -2.99
CA VAL A 186 10.09 15.52 -4.42
C VAL A 186 8.61 15.24 -4.65
N ILE A 187 8.01 14.37 -3.84
CA ILE A 187 6.57 14.04 -3.89
C ILE A 187 5.74 15.29 -3.59
N GLU A 188 5.95 15.94 -2.45
CA GLU A 188 5.17 17.12 -2.04
C GLU A 188 5.38 18.30 -3.00
N SER A 189 6.61 18.53 -3.47
CA SER A 189 6.87 19.56 -4.48
C SER A 189 6.09 19.33 -5.78
N TYR A 190 5.88 18.08 -6.17
CA TYR A 190 5.08 17.75 -7.35
C TYR A 190 3.58 17.91 -7.08
N ALA A 191 3.06 17.34 -5.99
CA ALA A 191 1.66 17.41 -5.60
C ALA A 191 1.17 18.86 -5.45
N LYS A 192 1.99 19.72 -4.84
CA LYS A 192 1.69 21.15 -4.63
C LYS A 192 1.44 21.94 -5.92
N ARG A 193 1.92 21.48 -7.08
CA ARG A 193 1.64 22.14 -8.37
C ARG A 193 0.18 22.06 -8.81
N PHE A 194 -0.59 21.19 -8.15
CA PHE A 194 -1.99 20.92 -8.45
C PHE A 194 -2.88 21.18 -7.22
N ASP A 195 -2.34 21.84 -6.19
CA ASP A 195 -3.02 22.12 -4.93
C ASP A 195 -3.54 20.85 -4.19
N TYR A 196 -2.88 19.72 -4.42
CA TYR A 196 -3.21 18.45 -3.76
C TYR A 196 -2.60 18.35 -2.35
N GLY A 197 -3.32 17.66 -1.46
CA GLY A 197 -2.82 17.29 -0.14
C GLY A 197 -1.90 16.07 -0.17
N VAL A 198 -1.00 15.98 0.81
CA VAL A 198 -0.12 14.84 1.04
C VAL A 198 -0.29 14.38 2.48
N VAL A 199 -0.77 13.14 2.67
CA VAL A 199 -1.01 12.55 4.00
C VAL A 199 0.30 12.43 4.78
N ARG A 200 0.24 12.69 6.09
CA ARG A 200 1.43 12.85 6.95
C ARG A 200 1.63 11.73 7.97
N ASP A 201 0.55 11.18 8.50
CA ASP A 201 0.60 10.19 9.60
C ASP A 201 0.70 8.74 9.14
N PHE A 202 0.66 8.51 7.81
CA PHE A 202 0.85 7.21 7.16
C PHE A 202 2.01 7.33 6.17
N THR A 203 2.96 6.41 6.26
CA THR A 203 4.32 6.57 5.75
C THR A 203 4.80 5.27 5.13
N GLY A 204 5.70 5.36 4.16
CA GLY A 204 6.44 4.19 3.73
C GLY A 204 7.27 3.62 4.88
N HIS A 205 7.64 2.36 4.75
CA HIS A 205 8.35 1.63 5.79
C HIS A 205 9.45 0.74 5.21
N GLY A 206 10.51 0.52 5.98
CA GLY A 206 11.43 -0.57 5.65
C GLY A 206 10.71 -1.91 5.75
N ILE A 207 10.99 -2.82 4.84
CA ILE A 207 10.33 -4.11 4.70
C ILE A 207 11.34 -5.21 4.38
N GLY A 208 11.09 -6.42 4.84
CA GLY A 208 11.93 -7.60 4.60
C GLY A 208 11.37 -8.81 5.34
N ARG A 209 12.12 -9.34 6.31
CA ARG A 209 11.57 -10.37 7.23
C ARG A 209 10.45 -9.84 8.12
N ALA A 210 10.54 -8.56 8.49
CA ALA A 210 9.45 -7.84 9.14
C ALA A 210 8.55 -7.20 8.09
N PHE A 211 7.24 -7.24 8.32
CA PHE A 211 6.26 -6.53 7.50
C PHE A 211 6.53 -5.02 7.54
N HIS A 212 6.57 -4.45 8.75
CA HIS A 212 6.95 -3.05 8.97
C HIS A 212 8.17 -2.99 9.90
N SER A 213 9.28 -2.43 9.41
CA SER A 213 10.49 -2.18 10.20
C SER A 213 10.48 -0.78 10.86
N GLY A 214 11.57 -0.41 11.54
CA GLY A 214 11.74 0.92 12.14
C GLY A 214 12.17 2.02 11.17
N LEU A 215 12.48 1.70 9.91
CA LEU A 215 12.78 2.70 8.89
C LEU A 215 11.48 3.35 8.42
N VAL A 216 11.37 4.67 8.55
CA VAL A 216 10.17 5.46 8.21
C VAL A 216 10.44 6.36 7.02
N ILE A 217 9.59 6.30 6.00
CA ILE A 217 9.71 7.04 4.74
C ILE A 217 8.55 8.04 4.64
N LEU A 218 8.87 9.31 4.86
CA LEU A 218 7.89 10.38 4.78
C LEU A 218 7.65 10.79 3.32
N HIS A 219 6.39 11.07 2.99
CA HIS A 219 5.96 11.50 1.66
C HIS A 219 5.88 13.03 1.50
N TYR A 220 6.17 13.78 2.57
CA TYR A 220 6.23 15.24 2.59
C TYR A 220 7.65 15.75 2.91
N ASP A 221 7.93 17.03 2.66
CA ASP A 221 9.24 17.63 2.91
C ASP A 221 9.50 17.73 4.42
N GLU A 222 10.41 16.88 4.89
CA GLU A 222 10.89 16.88 6.28
C GLU A 222 12.41 16.94 6.29
N PRO A 223 13.00 18.14 6.27
CA PRO A 223 14.45 18.32 6.23
C PRO A 223 15.19 17.66 7.40
N SER A 224 14.53 17.44 8.55
CA SER A 224 15.18 16.81 9.71
C SER A 224 15.47 15.32 9.55
N VAL A 225 14.89 14.64 8.55
CA VAL A 225 15.23 13.25 8.24
C VAL A 225 16.58 13.20 7.52
N GLN A 226 17.60 12.72 8.23
CA GLN A 226 19.01 12.72 7.77
C GLN A 226 19.55 11.32 7.41
N THR A 227 18.74 10.26 7.56
CA THR A 227 19.12 8.88 7.20
C THR A 227 19.65 8.82 5.77
N VAL A 228 20.82 8.21 5.57
CA VAL A 228 21.44 8.05 4.25
C VAL A 228 20.95 6.74 3.63
N LEU A 229 20.60 6.79 2.34
CA LEU A 229 20.25 5.62 1.54
C LEU A 229 21.52 4.82 1.24
N GLU A 230 21.55 3.56 1.65
CA GLU A 230 22.69 2.65 1.46
C GLU A 230 22.28 1.47 0.57
N PRO A 231 23.17 0.97 -0.31
CA PRO A 231 22.95 -0.26 -1.05
C PRO A 231 22.52 -1.41 -0.14
N GLY A 232 21.52 -2.17 -0.57
CA GLY A 232 20.91 -3.26 0.20
C GLY A 232 19.74 -2.84 1.10
N MET A 233 19.47 -1.54 1.26
CA MET A 233 18.24 -1.10 1.94
C MET A 233 16.99 -1.45 1.13
N THR A 234 15.99 -2.01 1.81
CA THR A 234 14.68 -2.33 1.22
C THR A 234 13.55 -1.62 1.98
N PHE A 235 12.69 -0.93 1.24
CA PHE A 235 11.59 -0.16 1.82
C PHE A 235 10.50 0.17 0.80
N THR A 236 9.33 0.56 1.30
CA THR A 236 8.19 1.01 0.49
C THR A 236 8.24 2.53 0.31
N ILE A 237 7.76 2.98 -0.86
CA ILE A 237 7.35 4.37 -1.09
C ILE A 237 5.89 4.28 -1.50
N GLU A 238 4.99 4.93 -0.77
CA GLU A 238 3.54 4.68 -0.84
C GLU A 238 2.67 5.96 -0.69
N PRO A 239 2.95 7.04 -1.45
CA PRO A 239 2.31 8.33 -1.22
C PRO A 239 0.79 8.28 -1.40
N MET A 240 0.09 8.76 -0.36
CA MET A 240 -1.35 9.02 -0.39
C MET A 240 -1.57 10.50 -0.68
N ILE A 241 -2.15 10.78 -1.84
CA ILE A 241 -2.39 12.14 -2.35
C ILE A 241 -3.89 12.40 -2.37
N THR A 242 -4.31 13.59 -1.93
CA THR A 242 -5.72 13.95 -1.76
C THR A 242 -6.10 15.15 -2.62
N LEU A 243 -7.36 15.20 -3.09
CA LEU A 243 -7.91 16.40 -3.76
C LEU A 243 -8.08 17.59 -2.80
N GLY A 244 -8.15 17.33 -1.49
CA GLY A 244 -8.45 18.33 -0.47
C GLY A 244 -7.43 18.31 0.67
N THR A 245 -7.91 18.16 1.90
CA THR A 245 -7.03 18.16 3.08
C THR A 245 -6.23 16.86 3.22
N HIS A 246 -5.12 16.94 3.95
CA HIS A 246 -4.32 15.78 4.40
C HIS A 246 -4.76 15.29 5.79
N GLU A 247 -5.60 16.07 6.49
CA GLU A 247 -6.17 15.67 7.76
C GLU A 247 -7.13 14.48 7.56
N TYR A 248 -7.19 13.60 8.56
CA TYR A 248 -7.98 12.38 8.49
C TYR A 248 -8.90 12.22 9.70
N ASP A 249 -9.92 11.39 9.51
CA ASP A 249 -10.68 10.73 10.57
C ASP A 249 -10.44 9.21 10.49
N MET A 250 -10.53 8.51 11.62
CA MET A 250 -10.51 7.06 11.67
C MET A 250 -11.90 6.53 12.04
N TRP A 251 -12.37 5.51 11.33
CA TRP A 251 -13.63 4.84 11.66
C TRP A 251 -13.53 4.07 12.97
N SER A 252 -14.68 3.73 13.55
CA SER A 252 -14.74 2.98 14.81
C SER A 252 -14.24 1.53 14.71
N ASP A 253 -13.93 1.05 13.51
CA ASP A 253 -13.27 -0.24 13.28
C ASP A 253 -11.78 -0.21 13.66
N GLY A 254 -11.19 0.98 13.90
CA GLY A 254 -9.80 1.17 14.28
C GLY A 254 -8.79 1.03 13.14
N TRP A 255 -9.26 0.89 11.90
CA TRP A 255 -8.43 0.67 10.72
C TRP A 255 -8.73 1.66 9.60
N THR A 256 -9.99 1.82 9.21
CA THR A 256 -10.34 2.58 8.01
C THR A 256 -10.07 4.07 8.23
N VAL A 257 -9.16 4.62 7.44
CA VAL A 257 -8.77 6.04 7.50
C VAL A 257 -9.44 6.78 6.35
N THR A 258 -10.13 7.88 6.64
CA THR A 258 -10.79 8.71 5.61
C THR A 258 -10.29 10.15 5.66
N THR A 259 -10.27 10.84 4.53
CA THR A 259 -10.04 12.30 4.52
C THR A 259 -11.10 12.99 5.38
N LYS A 260 -10.69 13.99 6.16
CA LYS A 260 -11.57 14.70 7.09
C LYS A 260 -12.65 15.52 6.38
N ASP A 261 -12.34 16.04 5.20
CA ASP A 261 -13.27 16.78 4.34
C ASP A 261 -14.06 15.88 3.37
N LYS A 262 -13.80 14.57 3.38
CA LYS A 262 -14.39 13.57 2.46
C LYS A 262 -14.03 13.80 0.99
N SER A 263 -12.98 14.56 0.72
CA SER A 263 -12.37 14.66 -0.62
C SER A 263 -11.70 13.34 -0.98
N TRP A 264 -11.65 13.02 -2.28
CA TRP A 264 -11.09 11.75 -2.72
C TRP A 264 -9.56 11.74 -2.67
N THR A 265 -9.01 10.55 -2.58
CA THR A 265 -7.59 10.27 -2.47
C THR A 265 -7.21 9.06 -3.31
N ALA A 266 -5.95 9.04 -3.75
CA ALA A 266 -5.35 7.91 -4.43
C ALA A 266 -4.01 7.58 -3.79
N GLN A 267 -3.59 6.33 -3.95
CA GLN A 267 -2.33 5.81 -3.45
C GLN A 267 -1.75 4.84 -4.47
N PHE A 268 -0.42 4.86 -4.60
CA PHE A 268 0.34 3.84 -5.29
C PHE A 268 1.55 3.50 -4.44
N GLU A 269 2.01 2.27 -4.54
CA GLU A 269 3.16 1.80 -3.78
C GLU A 269 4.03 0.82 -4.54
N HIS A 270 5.34 0.97 -4.31
CA HIS A 270 6.29 -0.07 -4.61
C HIS A 270 7.23 -0.33 -3.43
N THR A 271 7.53 -1.62 -3.20
CA THR A 271 8.74 -2.04 -2.51
C THR A 271 9.95 -1.84 -3.43
N ILE A 272 10.97 -1.12 -2.96
CA ILE A 272 12.22 -0.88 -3.69
C ILE A 272 13.44 -1.38 -2.92
N LEU A 273 14.50 -1.70 -3.66
CA LEU A 273 15.85 -1.97 -3.18
C LEU A 273 16.78 -0.85 -3.62
N ILE A 274 17.57 -0.28 -2.71
CA ILE A 274 18.68 0.60 -3.08
C ILE A 274 19.84 -0.26 -3.59
N THR A 275 20.37 0.07 -4.76
CA THR A 275 21.51 -0.61 -5.39
C THR A 275 22.72 0.32 -5.40
N GLU A 276 23.88 -0.18 -5.82
CA GLU A 276 25.12 0.62 -5.95
C GLU A 276 24.98 1.81 -6.94
N GLU A 277 24.09 1.69 -7.94
CA GLU A 277 23.95 2.67 -9.01
C GLU A 277 22.61 3.45 -8.96
N GLY A 278 21.68 3.05 -8.09
CA GLY A 278 20.34 3.63 -8.04
C GLY A 278 19.39 2.83 -7.16
N ASN A 279 18.31 2.35 -7.76
CA ASN A 279 17.34 1.49 -7.12
C ASN A 279 16.75 0.47 -8.10
N GLU A 280 16.15 -0.56 -7.56
CA GLU A 280 15.41 -1.61 -8.25
C GLU A 280 13.99 -1.66 -7.66
N ILE A 281 12.96 -1.68 -8.49
CA ILE A 281 11.58 -1.91 -8.06
C ILE A 281 11.36 -3.41 -7.96
N LEU A 282 11.04 -3.92 -6.76
CA LEU A 282 10.88 -5.36 -6.51
C LEU A 282 9.47 -5.87 -6.80
N THR A 283 8.51 -4.96 -6.97
CA THR A 283 7.08 -5.26 -7.17
C THR A 283 6.60 -4.90 -8.57
N LEU A 284 7.37 -5.33 -9.59
CA LEU A 284 6.91 -5.39 -10.97
C LEU A 284 6.48 -6.84 -11.31
N PRO A 285 5.40 -7.06 -12.09
CA PRO A 285 4.85 -8.38 -12.39
C PRO A 285 5.74 -9.31 -13.23
#